data_AF-C5E3M3-F1
#
_entry.id   AF-C5E3M3-F1
#
_cell.length_a   1.000
_cell.length_b   1.000
_cell.length_c   1.000
_cell.angle_alpha   90.00
_cell.angle_beta   90.00
_cell.angle_gamma   90.00
#
_symmetry.space_group_name_H-M   'P 1'
#
loop_
_entity.id
_entity.type
_entity.pdbx_description
1 polymer ?
#
loop_
_entity_poly.entity_id
_entity_poly.type
_entity_poly.pdbx_seq_one_letter_code
_entity_poly.pdbx_strand_id
1 'polypeptide(L)'
;MQQVTPKGDFACAQFAAPPSPPPHTPDALADRPSPALAPARTWVRQSALINQIATLLSALTSKFSNHRVNNSKQHLVLFLTEVLKRSKCSKKVVLLSIYYFHKLYTYKLDSITNLPEFSRCSKRVYLCCLILAHKFLNDQTFSMSSWQRISGLSSKDISTMERWCLTKLDYELFLDDDRLSAWSRKILVQEGGADTLPVICKKRASEEDSFDLLPHKKLHTGVIAI
;
A
#
# COMPACT_ATOMS: atom_id res chain seq x y z
N MET A 1 -0.49 70.07 26.95
CA MET A 1 -1.16 68.77 26.82
C MET A 1 -0.67 67.89 27.94
N GLN A 2 -1.59 67.52 28.84
CA GLN A 2 -1.32 66.88 30.13
C GLN A 2 -0.81 65.44 29.98
N GLN A 3 0.23 65.13 30.75
CA GLN A 3 0.52 63.76 31.16
C GLN A 3 -0.35 63.43 32.37
N VAL A 4 -1.05 62.31 32.33
CA VAL A 4 -1.77 61.74 33.48
C VAL A 4 -1.53 60.24 33.47
N THR A 5 -0.79 59.78 34.47
CA THR A 5 -0.77 58.38 34.90
C THR A 5 -1.98 58.12 35.80
N PRO A 6 -2.59 56.92 35.74
CA PRO A 6 -3.36 56.40 36.86
C PRO A 6 -2.61 55.24 37.51
N LYS A 7 -2.28 55.43 38.79
CA LYS A 7 -2.07 54.36 39.77
C LYS A 7 -3.41 53.65 39.98
N GLY A 8 -3.43 52.33 39.84
CA GLY A 8 -4.54 51.47 40.21
C GLY A 8 -4.04 50.41 41.17
N ASP A 9 -4.33 50.62 42.45
CA ASP A 9 -4.12 49.68 43.54
C ASP A 9 -4.92 48.39 43.31
N PHE A 10 -4.23 47.26 43.11
CA PHE A 10 -4.86 45.95 43.17
C PHE A 10 -4.70 45.38 44.57
N ALA A 11 -5.81 45.43 45.31
CA ALA A 11 -5.96 44.80 46.61
C ALA A 11 -5.73 43.28 46.52
N CYS A 12 -4.88 42.77 47.42
CA CYS A 12 -4.60 41.35 47.61
C CYS A 12 -5.83 40.67 48.24
N ALA A 13 -6.63 39.98 47.43
CA ALA A 13 -7.68 39.10 47.92
C ALA A 13 -7.05 37.83 48.50
N GLN A 14 -7.11 37.69 49.83
CA GLN A 14 -6.78 36.47 50.55
C GLN A 14 -7.77 35.36 50.15
N PHE A 15 -7.34 34.41 49.34
CA PHE A 15 -8.06 33.15 49.13
C PHE A 15 -7.66 32.15 50.19
N ALA A 16 -8.61 31.78 51.05
CA ALA A 16 -8.47 30.72 52.03
C ALA A 16 -8.24 29.36 51.33
N ALA A 17 -7.28 28.59 51.85
CA ALA A 17 -6.96 27.25 51.34
C ALA A 17 -8.09 26.25 51.65
N PRO A 18 -8.46 25.36 50.71
CA PRO A 18 -9.41 24.27 50.98
C PRO A 18 -8.79 23.20 51.89
N PRO A 19 -9.59 22.49 52.71
CA PRO A 19 -9.09 21.50 53.66
C PRO A 19 -8.51 20.26 52.95
N SER A 20 -7.43 19.74 53.55
CA SER A 20 -6.64 18.59 53.09
C SER A 20 -7.48 17.31 52.92
N PRO A 21 -7.17 16.45 51.94
CA PRO A 21 -7.85 15.16 51.77
C PRO A 21 -7.45 14.15 52.87
N PRO A 22 -8.35 13.21 53.23
CA PRO A 22 -8.11 12.20 54.25
C PRO A 22 -7.06 11.15 53.83
N PRO A 23 -6.44 10.46 54.82
CA PRO A 23 -5.32 9.55 54.58
C PRO A 23 -5.73 8.31 53.77
N HIS A 24 -4.82 7.96 52.88
CA HIS A 24 -4.80 6.81 51.99
C HIS A 24 -4.91 5.49 52.77
N THR A 25 -5.96 4.71 52.49
CA THR A 25 -6.03 3.28 52.80
C THR A 25 -5.17 2.50 51.79
N PRO A 26 -4.23 1.65 52.25
CA PRO A 26 -3.47 0.78 51.35
C PRO A 26 -4.18 -0.57 51.28
N ASP A 27 -5.16 -0.74 50.38
CA ASP A 27 -5.54 -2.09 49.95
C ASP A 27 -6.38 -2.06 48.67
N ALA A 28 -5.75 -2.47 47.57
CA ALA A 28 -6.34 -3.27 46.51
C ALA A 28 -5.26 -3.51 45.46
N LEU A 29 -4.60 -4.68 45.54
CA LEU A 29 -3.90 -5.32 44.44
C LEU A 29 -4.89 -5.54 43.27
N ALA A 30 -5.14 -4.49 42.50
CA ALA A 30 -5.68 -4.63 41.16
C ALA A 30 -4.53 -5.12 40.28
N ASP A 31 -4.50 -6.44 40.10
CA ASP A 31 -3.77 -7.14 39.06
C ASP A 31 -4.17 -6.53 37.70
N ARG A 32 -3.36 -5.57 37.23
CA ARG A 32 -3.51 -4.97 35.92
C ARG A 32 -2.82 -5.91 34.94
N PRO A 33 -3.53 -6.58 34.02
CA PRO A 33 -2.86 -7.42 33.04
C PRO A 33 -1.90 -6.55 32.22
N SER A 34 -0.61 -6.92 32.29
CA SER A 34 0.48 -6.23 31.61
C SER A 34 0.27 -6.25 30.08
N PRO A 35 0.28 -5.09 29.38
CA PRO A 35 0.05 -5.01 27.93
C PRO A 35 1.23 -5.48 27.04
N ALA A 36 2.23 -6.18 27.61
CA ALA A 36 3.51 -6.43 26.94
C ALA A 36 3.50 -7.51 25.85
N LEU A 37 2.44 -8.32 25.71
CA LEU A 37 2.40 -9.45 24.76
C LEU A 37 1.84 -9.10 23.36
N ALA A 38 1.18 -7.94 23.21
CA ALA A 38 0.65 -7.48 21.93
C ALA A 38 1.70 -7.25 20.81
N PRO A 39 2.87 -6.62 21.07
CA PRO A 39 3.84 -6.29 20.00
C PRO A 39 4.52 -7.52 19.39
N ALA A 40 4.74 -8.59 20.15
CA ALA A 40 5.35 -9.80 19.64
C ALA A 40 4.43 -10.52 18.62
N ARG A 41 3.14 -10.60 18.92
CA ARG A 41 2.15 -11.30 18.07
C ARG A 41 1.90 -10.59 16.74
N THR A 42 1.90 -9.26 16.72
CA THR A 42 1.69 -8.48 15.49
C THR A 42 2.90 -8.58 14.56
N TRP A 43 4.12 -8.51 15.12
CA TRP A 43 5.35 -8.63 14.35
C TRP A 43 5.54 -10.02 13.72
N VAL A 44 5.19 -11.10 14.44
CA VAL A 44 5.23 -12.48 13.91
C VAL A 44 4.25 -12.66 12.74
N ARG A 45 3.02 -12.12 12.83
CA ARG A 45 2.07 -12.19 11.70
C ARG A 45 2.53 -11.36 10.51
N GLN A 46 3.15 -10.21 10.77
CA GLN A 46 3.68 -9.33 9.73
C GLN A 46 4.89 -9.97 9.02
N SER A 47 5.78 -10.65 9.75
CA SER A 47 6.94 -11.34 9.18
C SER A 47 6.54 -12.55 8.34
N ALA A 48 5.51 -13.30 8.73
CA ALA A 48 4.96 -14.39 7.92
C ALA A 48 4.43 -13.90 6.56
N LEU A 49 3.64 -12.82 6.57
CA LEU A 49 3.11 -12.21 5.35
C LEU A 49 4.25 -11.71 4.44
N ILE A 50 5.25 -11.01 5.01
CA ILE A 50 6.41 -10.53 4.25
C ILE A 50 7.14 -11.69 3.57
N ASN A 51 7.31 -12.82 4.26
CA ASN A 51 7.96 -13.99 3.70
C ASN A 51 7.15 -14.61 2.55
N GLN A 52 5.81 -14.67 2.66
CA GLN A 52 4.94 -15.14 1.58
C GLN A 52 5.05 -14.23 0.35
N ILE A 53 5.00 -12.90 0.55
CA ILE A 53 5.17 -11.91 -0.52
C ILE A 53 6.54 -12.07 -1.19
N ALA A 54 7.61 -12.20 -0.39
CA ALA A 54 8.95 -12.35 -0.91
C ALA A 54 9.13 -13.64 -1.73
N THR A 55 8.55 -14.75 -1.29
CA THR A 55 8.53 -16.01 -2.06
C THR A 55 7.83 -15.80 -3.41
N LEU A 56 6.62 -15.21 -3.41
CA LEU A 56 5.85 -14.98 -4.63
C LEU A 56 6.59 -14.06 -5.62
N LEU A 57 7.11 -12.93 -5.14
CA LEU A 57 7.89 -12.00 -5.97
C LEU A 57 9.12 -12.72 -6.55
N SER A 58 9.86 -13.47 -5.74
CA SER A 58 11.05 -14.22 -6.19
C SER A 58 10.68 -15.27 -7.23
N ALA A 59 9.57 -16.00 -7.06
CA ALA A 59 9.11 -17.03 -7.99
C ALA A 59 8.74 -16.44 -9.35
N LEU A 60 7.90 -15.40 -9.36
CA LEU A 60 7.43 -14.73 -10.58
C LEU A 60 8.56 -14.05 -11.36
N THR A 61 9.65 -13.68 -10.68
CA THR A 61 10.73 -12.90 -11.28
C THR A 61 12.07 -13.62 -11.36
N SER A 62 12.09 -14.92 -11.06
CA SER A 62 13.25 -15.79 -11.13
C SER A 62 13.97 -15.68 -12.47
N LYS A 63 13.23 -15.74 -13.57
CA LYS A 63 13.74 -15.62 -14.96
C LYS A 63 14.32 -14.24 -15.32
N PHE A 64 14.00 -13.20 -14.56
CA PHE A 64 14.51 -11.84 -14.79
C PHE A 64 15.76 -11.54 -13.95
N SER A 65 16.15 -12.45 -13.05
CA SER A 65 17.34 -12.32 -12.20
C SER A 65 18.62 -12.40 -13.03
N ASN A 66 19.56 -11.49 -12.80
CA ASN A 66 20.86 -11.47 -13.46
C ASN A 66 21.92 -10.86 -12.52
N HIS A 67 23.18 -10.80 -12.96
CA HIS A 67 24.29 -10.28 -12.14
C HIS A 67 24.10 -8.84 -11.65
N ARG A 68 23.30 -8.01 -12.34
CA ARG A 68 22.97 -6.62 -11.94
C ARG A 68 21.69 -6.54 -11.13
N VAL A 69 20.78 -7.50 -11.28
CA VAL A 69 19.44 -7.50 -10.67
C VAL A 69 19.24 -8.76 -9.85
N ASN A 70 19.40 -8.63 -8.54
CA ASN A 70 19.22 -9.72 -7.59
C ASN A 70 17.78 -9.74 -7.05
N ASN A 71 17.00 -10.73 -7.50
CA ASN A 71 15.61 -10.97 -7.06
C ASN A 71 15.51 -12.09 -6.00
N SER A 72 16.61 -12.45 -5.33
CA SER A 72 16.59 -13.47 -4.28
C SER A 72 15.70 -13.07 -3.11
N LYS A 73 14.96 -14.05 -2.59
CA LYS A 73 14.03 -13.89 -1.46
C LYS A 73 14.59 -13.08 -0.29
N GLN A 74 15.84 -13.34 0.13
CA GLN A 74 16.47 -12.64 1.27
C GLN A 74 16.51 -11.11 1.07
N HIS A 75 16.91 -10.65 -0.12
CA HIS A 75 16.96 -9.23 -0.43
C HIS A 75 15.57 -8.60 -0.56
N LEU A 76 14.57 -9.39 -0.97
CA LEU A 76 13.18 -8.95 -1.04
C LEU A 76 12.58 -8.81 0.36
N VAL A 77 12.83 -9.75 1.28
CA VAL A 77 12.34 -9.67 2.68
C VAL A 77 12.83 -8.40 3.35
N LEU A 78 14.12 -8.07 3.23
CA LEU A 78 14.69 -6.84 3.82
C LEU A 78 14.03 -5.59 3.25
N PHE A 79 13.90 -5.53 1.92
CA PHE A 79 13.24 -4.41 1.24
C PHE A 79 11.77 -4.26 1.64
N LEU A 80 11.01 -5.37 1.65
CA LEU A 80 9.60 -5.39 2.01
C LEU A 80 9.39 -4.97 3.46
N THR A 81 10.25 -5.42 4.37
CA THR A 81 10.20 -5.03 5.78
C THR A 81 10.36 -3.52 5.92
N GLU A 82 11.34 -2.92 5.24
CA GLU A 82 11.60 -1.49 5.35
C GLU A 82 10.51 -0.65 4.69
N VAL A 83 10.09 -1.00 3.46
CA VAL A 83 9.11 -0.21 2.71
C VAL A 83 7.74 -0.23 3.41
N LEU A 84 7.29 -1.39 3.88
CA LEU A 84 6.00 -1.53 4.56
C LEU A 84 6.01 -0.87 5.95
N LYS A 85 7.16 -0.93 6.65
CA LYS A 85 7.33 -0.22 7.93
C LYS A 85 7.25 1.29 7.77
N ARG A 86 7.90 1.85 6.73
CA ARG A 86 7.91 3.30 6.48
C ARG A 86 6.61 3.83 5.89
N SER A 87 6.00 3.08 4.98
CA SER A 87 4.78 3.52 4.30
C SER A 87 3.53 3.41 5.16
N LYS A 88 3.56 2.61 6.24
CA LYS A 88 2.41 2.37 7.13
C LYS A 88 1.15 1.94 6.35
N CYS A 89 1.33 1.20 5.25
CA CYS A 89 0.22 0.77 4.41
C CYS A 89 -0.72 -0.18 5.17
N SER A 90 -2.03 -0.03 4.93
CA SER A 90 -3.02 -0.99 5.42
C SER A 90 -2.83 -2.36 4.75
N LYS A 91 -3.33 -3.43 5.40
CA LYS A 91 -3.28 -4.78 4.83
C LYS A 91 -3.93 -4.85 3.44
N LYS A 92 -5.04 -4.12 3.24
CA LYS A 92 -5.75 -4.06 1.96
C LYS A 92 -4.87 -3.48 0.85
N VAL A 93 -4.15 -2.38 1.12
CA VAL A 93 -3.18 -1.79 0.17
C VAL A 93 -2.07 -2.78 -0.19
N VAL A 94 -1.54 -3.50 0.81
CA VAL A 94 -0.51 -4.52 0.58
C VAL A 94 -1.05 -5.69 -0.26
N LEU A 95 -2.24 -6.19 0.04
CA LEU A 95 -2.85 -7.27 -0.76
C LEU A 95 -3.09 -6.84 -2.21
N LEU A 96 -3.59 -5.63 -2.41
CA LEU A 96 -3.85 -5.07 -3.73
C LEU A 96 -2.57 -4.82 -4.52
N SER A 97 -1.49 -4.37 -3.87
CA SER A 97 -0.20 -4.19 -4.54
C SER A 97 0.40 -5.50 -5.03
N ILE A 98 0.28 -6.57 -4.25
CA ILE A 98 0.71 -7.91 -4.67
C ILE A 98 -0.17 -8.42 -5.82
N TYR A 99 -1.47 -8.17 -5.77
CA TYR A 99 -2.39 -8.52 -6.87
C TYR A 99 -1.97 -7.85 -8.18
N TYR A 100 -1.66 -6.54 -8.16
CA TYR A 100 -1.15 -5.84 -9.34
C TYR A 100 0.16 -6.41 -9.85
N PHE A 101 1.09 -6.74 -8.94
CA PHE A 101 2.35 -7.37 -9.31
C PHE A 101 2.12 -8.72 -9.99
N HIS A 102 1.31 -9.59 -9.40
CA HIS A 102 0.94 -10.87 -9.98
C HIS A 102 0.25 -10.71 -11.34
N LYS A 103 -0.72 -9.78 -11.46
CA LYS A 103 -1.40 -9.49 -12.73
C LYS A 103 -0.41 -9.07 -13.83
N LEU A 104 0.58 -8.25 -13.48
CA LEU A 104 1.59 -7.77 -14.41
C LEU A 104 2.50 -8.89 -14.91
N TYR A 105 3.08 -9.69 -14.02
CA TYR A 105 4.03 -10.73 -14.39
C TYR A 105 3.38 -11.98 -15.00
N THR A 106 2.15 -12.30 -14.62
CA THR A 106 1.45 -13.50 -15.15
C THR A 106 0.82 -13.26 -16.53
N TYR A 107 0.32 -12.04 -16.81
CA TYR A 107 -0.48 -11.81 -18.02
C TYR A 107 0.13 -10.85 -19.03
N LYS A 108 1.02 -9.95 -18.58
CA LYS A 108 1.42 -8.79 -19.40
C LYS A 108 2.91 -8.76 -19.71
N LEU A 109 3.75 -9.33 -18.86
CA LEU A 109 5.20 -9.22 -19.01
C LEU A 109 5.83 -10.36 -19.83
N ASP A 110 5.21 -11.54 -19.83
CA ASP A 110 5.76 -12.74 -20.47
C ASP A 110 5.82 -12.66 -22.00
N SER A 111 5.03 -11.77 -22.60
CA SER A 111 4.94 -11.59 -24.06
C SER A 111 5.77 -10.44 -24.62
N ILE A 112 6.43 -9.63 -23.77
CA ILE A 112 7.07 -8.38 -24.20
C ILE A 112 8.60 -8.55 -24.31
N THR A 113 9.11 -8.48 -25.54
CA THR A 113 10.55 -8.55 -25.84
C THR A 113 11.31 -7.26 -25.47
N ASN A 114 10.64 -6.10 -25.48
CA ASN A 114 11.24 -4.79 -25.22
C ASN A 114 10.82 -4.23 -23.84
N LEU A 115 11.36 -4.85 -22.79
CA LEU A 115 11.10 -4.43 -21.42
C LEU A 115 12.19 -3.49 -20.88
N PRO A 116 11.80 -2.39 -20.21
CA PRO A 116 12.77 -1.49 -19.61
C PRO A 116 13.59 -2.21 -18.52
N GLU A 117 14.83 -1.76 -18.29
CA GLU A 117 15.73 -2.43 -17.34
C GLU A 117 15.13 -2.51 -15.93
N PHE A 118 14.45 -1.44 -15.49
CA PHE A 118 13.83 -1.40 -14.16
C PHE A 118 12.76 -2.47 -13.95
N SER A 119 12.08 -2.94 -15.01
CA SER A 119 11.01 -3.94 -14.87
C SER A 119 11.54 -5.34 -14.57
N ARG A 120 12.85 -5.56 -14.72
CA ARG A 120 13.52 -6.79 -14.28
C ARG A 120 13.74 -6.81 -12.77
N CYS A 121 13.73 -5.64 -12.12
CA CYS A 121 13.94 -5.50 -10.68
C CYS A 121 12.62 -5.54 -9.91
N SER A 122 12.38 -6.62 -9.19
CA SER A 122 11.11 -6.87 -8.49
C SER A 122 10.85 -5.84 -7.40
N LYS A 123 11.90 -5.31 -6.76
CA LYS A 123 11.78 -4.22 -5.76
C LYS A 123 11.17 -2.96 -6.38
N ARG A 124 11.65 -2.58 -7.57
CA ARG A 124 11.21 -1.38 -8.29
C ARG A 124 9.78 -1.52 -8.77
N VAL A 125 9.43 -2.66 -9.36
CA VAL A 125 8.07 -2.90 -9.85
C VAL A 125 7.08 -3.03 -8.71
N TYR A 126 7.42 -3.77 -7.64
CA TYR A 126 6.57 -3.87 -6.46
C TYR A 126 6.34 -2.52 -5.79
N LEU A 127 7.37 -1.67 -5.70
CA LEU A 127 7.21 -0.31 -5.18
C LEU A 127 6.17 0.47 -5.97
N CYS A 128 6.21 0.42 -7.31
CA CYS A 128 5.21 1.07 -8.15
C CYS A 128 3.81 0.51 -7.93
N CYS A 129 3.66 -0.82 -7.86
CA CYS A 129 2.39 -1.46 -7.53
C CYS A 129 1.86 -1.01 -6.16
N LEU A 130 2.74 -0.83 -5.17
CA LEU A 130 2.38 -0.34 -3.84
C LEU A 130 1.92 1.12 -3.87
N ILE A 131 2.61 1.97 -4.63
CA ILE A 131 2.22 3.38 -4.83
C ILE A 131 0.85 3.46 -5.50
N LEU A 132 0.63 2.70 -6.57
CA LEU A 132 -0.66 2.65 -7.28
C LEU A 132 -1.79 2.19 -6.35
N ALA A 133 -1.60 1.10 -5.62
CA ALA A 133 -2.60 0.60 -4.67
C ALA A 133 -2.89 1.62 -3.55
N HIS A 134 -1.85 2.30 -3.05
CA HIS A 134 -2.02 3.33 -2.04
C HIS A 134 -2.78 4.54 -2.59
N LYS A 135 -2.50 4.95 -3.83
CA LYS A 135 -3.22 6.05 -4.48
C LYS A 135 -4.67 5.71 -4.80
N PHE A 136 -4.94 4.45 -5.13
CA PHE A 136 -6.28 3.99 -5.47
C PHE A 136 -7.21 3.89 -4.25
N LEU A 137 -6.69 3.48 -3.10
CA LEU A 137 -7.52 3.19 -1.92
C LEU A 137 -7.61 4.34 -0.89
N ASN A 138 -6.76 5.37 -0.99
CA ASN A 138 -6.72 6.45 -0.01
C ASN A 138 -6.96 7.79 -0.69
N ASP A 139 -7.89 8.59 -0.17
CA ASP A 139 -8.14 9.95 -0.65
C ASP A 139 -6.95 10.87 -0.38
N GLN A 140 -6.24 10.63 0.72
CA GLN A 140 -4.99 11.30 1.06
C GLN A 140 -3.81 10.38 0.77
N THR A 141 -3.00 10.78 -0.20
CA THR A 141 -1.88 9.98 -0.67
C THR A 141 -0.56 10.68 -0.38
N PHE A 142 0.50 9.92 -0.17
CA PHE A 142 1.82 10.52 0.02
C PHE A 142 2.27 11.26 -1.25
N SER A 143 2.83 12.44 -1.04
CA SER A 143 3.49 13.21 -2.09
C SER A 143 4.63 12.41 -2.74
N MET A 144 5.01 12.78 -3.97
CA MET A 144 6.14 12.15 -4.64
C MET A 144 7.45 12.32 -3.85
N SER A 145 7.63 13.45 -3.17
CA SER A 145 8.76 13.71 -2.27
C SER A 145 8.81 12.74 -1.08
N SER A 146 7.65 12.36 -0.54
CA SER A 146 7.54 11.36 0.52
C SER A 146 7.94 9.97 0.00
N TRP A 147 7.47 9.57 -1.18
CA TRP A 147 7.86 8.29 -1.80
C TRP A 147 9.34 8.23 -2.16
N GLN A 148 9.93 9.35 -2.57
CA GLN A 148 11.38 9.49 -2.74
C GLN A 148 12.12 9.26 -1.40
N ARG A 149 11.65 9.82 -0.28
CA ARG A 149 12.25 9.59 1.03
C ARG A 149 12.11 8.14 1.51
N ILE A 150 10.98 7.49 1.20
CA ILE A 150 10.74 6.09 1.57
C ILE A 150 11.65 5.14 0.77
N SER A 151 11.76 5.35 -0.54
CA SER A 151 12.42 4.42 -1.47
C SER A 151 13.89 4.75 -1.79
N GLY A 152 14.31 6.01 -1.61
CA GLY A 152 15.61 6.51 -2.05
C GLY A 152 15.72 6.72 -3.56
N LEU A 153 14.63 6.59 -4.33
CA LEU A 153 14.61 6.83 -5.77
C LEU A 153 14.23 8.27 -6.10
N SER A 154 14.69 8.78 -7.24
CA SER A 154 14.30 10.12 -7.68
C SER A 154 12.81 10.19 -7.97
N SER A 155 12.18 11.33 -7.65
CA SER A 155 10.76 11.57 -7.95
C SER A 155 10.42 11.36 -9.43
N LYS A 156 11.36 11.68 -10.34
CA LYS A 156 11.20 11.51 -11.78
C LYS A 156 11.18 10.03 -12.19
N ASP A 157 12.06 9.21 -11.61
CA ASP A 157 12.10 7.78 -11.86
C ASP A 157 10.84 7.10 -11.34
N ILE A 158 10.42 7.43 -10.11
CA ILE A 158 9.19 6.88 -9.52
C ILE A 158 8.00 7.22 -10.41
N SER A 159 7.87 8.48 -10.83
CA SER A 159 6.77 8.91 -11.70
C SER A 159 6.78 8.20 -13.05
N THR A 160 7.96 7.94 -13.61
CA THR A 160 8.10 7.25 -14.90
C THR A 160 7.75 5.78 -14.78
N MET A 161 8.27 5.11 -13.75
CA MET A 161 7.98 3.71 -13.46
C MET A 161 6.49 3.51 -13.11
N GLU A 162 5.88 4.46 -12.37
CA GLU A 162 4.46 4.46 -12.04
C GLU A 162 3.59 4.51 -13.30
N ARG A 163 3.83 5.50 -14.19
CA ARG A 163 3.10 5.61 -15.46
C ARG A 163 3.23 4.33 -16.28
N TRP A 164 4.44 3.79 -16.38
CA TRP A 164 4.67 2.53 -17.10
C TRP A 164 3.87 1.37 -16.50
N CYS A 165 3.89 1.19 -15.17
CA CYS A 165 3.11 0.15 -14.50
C CYS A 165 1.61 0.32 -14.75
N LEU A 166 1.11 1.56 -14.69
CA LEU A 166 -0.30 1.86 -14.91
C LEU A 166 -0.74 1.54 -16.35
N THR A 167 0.07 1.93 -17.34
CA THR A 167 -0.16 1.56 -18.75
C THR A 167 -0.16 0.05 -18.93
N LYS A 168 0.74 -0.69 -18.27
CA LYS A 168 0.77 -2.16 -18.39
C LYS A 168 -0.38 -2.87 -17.68
N LEU A 169 -1.02 -2.20 -16.73
CA LEU A 169 -2.24 -2.68 -16.08
C LEU A 169 -3.51 -2.27 -16.84
N ASP A 170 -3.38 -1.58 -17.98
CA ASP A 170 -4.49 -1.01 -18.77
C ASP A 170 -5.44 -0.16 -17.91
N TYR A 171 -4.91 0.49 -16.87
CA TYR A 171 -5.68 1.29 -15.90
C TYR A 171 -6.78 0.51 -15.14
N GLU A 172 -6.82 -0.82 -15.27
CA GLU A 172 -7.76 -1.70 -14.58
C GLU A 172 -7.31 -1.99 -13.14
N LEU A 173 -7.52 -1.00 -12.26
CA LEU A 173 -7.12 -1.04 -10.86
C LEU A 173 -8.23 -1.55 -9.92
N PHE A 174 -9.50 -1.43 -10.33
CA PHE A 174 -10.63 -1.81 -9.49
C PHE A 174 -10.69 -3.32 -9.28
N LEU A 175 -10.81 -3.71 -8.02
CA LEU A 175 -11.05 -5.09 -7.60
C LEU A 175 -11.92 -5.08 -6.36
N ASP A 176 -12.98 -5.86 -6.40
CA ASP A 176 -13.89 -6.06 -5.28
C ASP A 176 -13.20 -6.76 -4.08
N ASP A 177 -13.67 -6.47 -2.87
CA ASP A 177 -13.08 -6.95 -1.62
C ASP A 177 -13.18 -8.47 -1.46
N ASP A 178 -14.28 -9.07 -1.93
CA ASP A 178 -14.47 -10.53 -1.89
C ASP A 178 -13.54 -11.20 -2.89
N ARG A 179 -13.39 -10.60 -4.08
CA ARG A 179 -12.47 -11.08 -5.11
C ARG A 179 -11.02 -11.01 -4.65
N LEU A 180 -10.61 -9.89 -4.04
CA LEU A 180 -9.26 -9.73 -3.48
C LEU A 180 -9.01 -10.74 -2.34
N SER A 181 -10.00 -10.92 -1.47
CA SER A 181 -9.92 -11.86 -0.35
C SER A 181 -9.80 -13.31 -0.83
N ALA A 182 -10.63 -13.73 -1.79
CA ALA A 182 -10.58 -15.05 -2.40
C ALA A 182 -9.25 -15.29 -3.13
N TRP A 183 -8.79 -14.30 -3.91
CA TRP A 183 -7.51 -14.37 -4.60
C TRP A 183 -6.34 -14.49 -3.61
N SER A 184 -6.33 -13.69 -2.55
CA SER A 184 -5.25 -13.70 -1.56
C SER A 184 -5.16 -15.04 -0.81
N ARG A 185 -6.31 -15.66 -0.46
CA ARG A 185 -6.35 -17.01 0.10
C ARG A 185 -5.78 -18.04 -0.87
N LYS A 186 -6.09 -17.94 -2.16
CA LYS A 186 -5.57 -18.88 -3.16
C LYS A 186 -4.06 -18.77 -3.33
N ILE A 187 -3.54 -17.56 -3.51
CA ILE A 187 -2.12 -17.36 -3.89
C ILE A 187 -1.18 -17.36 -2.68
N LEU A 188 -1.55 -16.74 -1.56
CA LEU A 188 -0.64 -16.61 -0.41
C LEU A 188 -0.64 -17.83 0.52
N VAL A 189 -1.70 -18.65 0.52
CA VAL A 189 -1.77 -19.87 1.33
C VAL A 189 -1.15 -21.07 0.62
N GLN A 190 -1.20 -21.14 -0.72
CA GLN A 190 -0.64 -22.27 -1.46
C GLN A 190 0.89 -22.37 -1.40
N GLU A 191 1.61 -21.27 -1.21
CA GLU A 191 3.09 -21.27 -1.11
C GLU A 191 3.63 -21.85 0.22
N GLY A 192 2.76 -22.43 1.06
CA GLY A 192 3.11 -23.14 2.30
C GLY A 192 3.20 -24.67 2.17
N GLY A 193 2.83 -25.23 1.02
CA GLY A 193 3.00 -26.65 0.69
C GLY A 193 3.94 -26.78 -0.49
N ALA A 194 5.02 -27.53 -0.32
CA ALA A 194 5.85 -27.96 -1.44
C ALA A 194 4.98 -28.78 -2.39
N ASP A 195 4.55 -28.17 -3.50
CA ASP A 195 4.30 -28.81 -4.79
C ASP A 195 3.96 -27.73 -5.82
N THR A 196 4.83 -27.64 -6.82
CA THR A 196 4.72 -26.98 -8.13
C THR A 196 3.42 -26.19 -8.37
N LEU A 197 3.53 -24.85 -8.39
CA LEU A 197 2.54 -23.98 -9.02
C LEU A 197 2.11 -24.58 -10.37
N PRO A 198 0.84 -24.92 -10.60
CA PRO A 198 0.38 -25.02 -11.96
C PRO A 198 0.43 -23.58 -12.47
N VAL A 199 1.36 -23.33 -13.39
CA VAL A 199 1.24 -22.22 -14.33
C VAL A 199 -0.18 -22.35 -14.89
N ILE A 200 -1.11 -21.53 -14.40
CA ILE A 200 -2.45 -21.44 -14.99
C ILE A 200 -2.25 -20.67 -16.29
N CYS A 201 -1.70 -21.36 -17.28
CA CYS A 201 -1.88 -21.10 -18.70
C CYS A 201 -3.37 -21.37 -18.97
N LYS A 202 -4.22 -20.43 -18.59
CA LYS A 202 -5.59 -20.39 -19.13
C LYS A 202 -5.44 -20.07 -20.62
N LYS A 203 -5.46 -21.12 -21.43
CA LYS A 203 -5.84 -21.08 -22.84
C LYS A 203 -7.12 -20.27 -22.93
N ARG A 204 -7.04 -19.16 -23.66
CA ARG A 204 -8.10 -18.20 -23.90
C ARG A 204 -9.24 -18.91 -24.64
N ALA A 205 -10.42 -18.95 -24.05
CA ALA A 205 -11.68 -19.04 -24.78
C ALA A 205 -12.32 -17.65 -24.64
N SER A 206 -12.61 -17.05 -25.78
CA SER A 206 -13.25 -15.76 -25.91
C SER A 206 -14.69 -15.85 -25.39
N GLU A 207 -15.04 -15.05 -24.41
CA GLU A 207 -16.42 -14.63 -24.18
C GLU A 207 -16.39 -13.12 -24.04
N GLU A 208 -16.82 -12.46 -25.12
CA GLU A 208 -17.19 -11.06 -25.12
C GLU A 208 -18.48 -10.95 -24.32
N ASP A 209 -18.41 -10.39 -23.11
CA ASP A 209 -19.62 -10.01 -22.39
C ASP A 209 -19.94 -8.56 -22.71
N SER A 210 -20.94 -8.44 -23.57
CA SER A 210 -21.66 -7.25 -23.98
C SER A 210 -22.06 -6.42 -22.76
N PHE A 211 -21.52 -5.21 -22.63
CA PHE A 211 -22.08 -4.20 -21.74
C PHE A 211 -22.85 -3.19 -22.59
N ASP A 212 -24.17 -3.25 -22.46
CA ASP A 212 -25.15 -2.42 -23.14
C ASP A 212 -24.82 -0.93 -23.08
N LEU A 213 -24.76 -0.34 -24.28
CA LEU A 213 -24.72 1.10 -24.48
C LEU A 213 -26.12 1.68 -24.21
N LEU A 214 -26.23 2.52 -23.18
CA LEU A 214 -27.37 3.44 -23.05
C LEU A 214 -27.32 4.51 -24.17
N PRO A 215 -28.48 4.93 -24.73
CA PRO A 215 -28.51 5.74 -25.94
C PRO A 215 -28.29 7.23 -25.64
N HIS A 216 -27.20 7.78 -26.17
CA HIS A 216 -27.04 9.23 -26.28
C HIS A 216 -28.00 9.80 -27.33
N LYS A 217 -28.94 10.62 -26.88
CA LYS A 217 -29.81 11.45 -27.73
C LYS A 217 -28.95 12.36 -28.59
N LYS A 218 -28.97 12.17 -29.91
CA LYS A 218 -28.38 13.10 -30.89
C LYS A 218 -29.23 14.38 -30.93
N LEU A 219 -28.63 15.53 -30.63
CA LEU A 219 -29.16 16.81 -31.12
C LEU A 219 -28.87 16.90 -32.62
N HIS A 220 -29.92 17.08 -33.41
CA HIS A 220 -29.85 17.44 -34.83
C HIS A 220 -29.42 18.92 -34.94
N THR A 221 -28.27 19.19 -35.55
CA THR A 221 -27.96 20.51 -36.11
C THR A 221 -28.25 20.44 -37.60
N GLY A 222 -29.38 21.00 -38.02
CA GLY A 222 -29.73 21.16 -39.43
C GLY A 222 -28.93 22.32 -40.03
N VAL A 223 -28.15 22.03 -41.06
CA VAL A 223 -27.57 23.05 -41.95
C VAL A 223 -28.60 23.29 -43.06
N ILE A 224 -29.20 24.48 -43.06
CA ILE A 224 -30.01 24.98 -44.17
C ILE A 224 -29.02 25.59 -45.19
N ALA A 225 -28.96 24.99 -46.37
CA ALA A 225 -28.30 25.59 -47.53
C ALA A 225 -29.30 26.56 -48.20
N ILE A 226 -28.85 27.79 -48.46
CA ILE A 226 -29.46 28.76 -49.37
C ILE A 226 -28.53 28.85 -50.58
#